data_AF-A0A938Q8T3-F1
#
_entry.id   AF-A0A938Q8T3-F1
#
_cell.length_a   1.000
_cell.length_b   1.000
_cell.length_c   1.000
_cell.angle_alpha   90.00
_cell.angle_beta   90.00
_cell.angle_gamma   90.00
#
_symmetry.space_group_name_H-M   'P 1'
#
loop_
_entity.id
_entity.type
_entity.pdbx_description
1 polymer ?
#
loop_
_entity_poly.entity_id
_entity_poly.type
_entity_poly.pdbx_seq_one_letter_code
_entity_poly.pdbx_strand_id
1 'polypeptide(L)'
;MKNGMMALDSDMHVYDPPDLYLNYMDKKWGDRIPRGEWPTDYPHIDSKWPHALNSFLAIKGLDQVSQQKILWDNCARLYGLNP
;
A
#
# COMPACT_ATOMS: atom_id res chain seq x y z
N MET A 1 -6.72 6.45 11.53
CA MET A 1 -7.17 7.84 11.33
C MET A 1 -6.07 8.79 11.77
N LYS A 2 -5.75 9.83 11.00
CA LYS A 2 -4.78 10.86 11.38
C LYS A 2 -5.35 12.24 11.05
N ASN A 3 -5.34 13.15 12.02
CA ASN A 3 -5.94 14.49 11.89
C ASN A 3 -7.41 14.48 11.43
N GLY A 4 -8.21 13.52 11.90
CA GLY A 4 -9.61 13.34 11.48
C GLY A 4 -9.79 12.73 10.09
N MET A 5 -8.72 12.50 9.33
CA MET A 5 -8.79 11.85 8.02
C MET A 5 -8.70 10.33 8.14
N MET A 6 -9.56 9.67 7.37
CA MET A 6 -9.50 8.23 7.10
C MET A 6 -8.62 7.99 5.87
N ALA A 7 -7.95 6.85 5.84
CA ALA A 7 -7.14 6.45 4.70
C ALA A 7 -7.53 5.01 4.31
N LEU A 8 -7.86 4.83 3.05
CA LEU A 8 -8.13 3.57 2.38
C LEU A 8 -7.27 3.53 1.13
N ASP A 9 -6.38 2.55 1.10
CA ASP A 9 -5.61 2.27 -0.09
C ASP A 9 -6.40 1.32 -0.99
N SER A 10 -6.47 1.62 -2.29
CA SER A 10 -7.10 0.75 -3.30
C SER A 10 -6.09 -0.12 -4.03
N ASP A 11 -4.80 -0.02 -3.67
CA ASP A 11 -3.80 -0.94 -4.15
C ASP A 11 -4.11 -2.33 -3.58
N MET A 12 -4.54 -3.23 -4.45
CA MET A 12 -4.99 -4.56 -4.07
C MET A 12 -3.75 -5.39 -3.71
N HIS A 13 -3.37 -5.35 -2.43
CA HIS A 13 -2.32 -6.20 -1.88
C HIS A 13 -2.83 -7.64 -1.79
N VAL A 14 -2.56 -8.46 -2.81
CA VAL A 14 -2.61 -9.91 -2.62
C VAL A 14 -1.49 -10.24 -1.64
N TYR A 15 -1.86 -10.65 -0.43
CA TYR A 15 -0.90 -11.21 0.53
C TYR A 15 -0.41 -12.55 0.00
N ASP A 16 0.70 -12.51 -0.73
CA ASP A 16 1.43 -13.71 -1.10
C ASP A 16 2.08 -14.30 0.17
N PRO A 17 1.90 -15.61 0.44
CA PRO A 17 2.65 -16.28 1.49
C PRO A 17 4.17 -16.02 1.32
N PRO A 18 4.92 -15.82 2.41
CA PRO A 18 6.35 -15.49 2.32
C PRO A 18 7.19 -16.55 1.59
N ASP A 19 6.65 -17.77 1.49
CA ASP A 19 7.22 -18.94 0.82
C ASP A 19 6.56 -19.24 -0.55
N LEU A 20 5.66 -18.40 -1.06
CA LEU A 20 4.96 -18.63 -2.33
C LEU A 20 5.94 -18.93 -3.46
N TYR A 21 6.90 -18.03 -3.68
CA TYR A 21 7.87 -18.20 -4.75
C TYR A 21 8.84 -19.37 -4.49
N LEU A 22 9.14 -19.67 -3.22
CA LEU A 22 9.94 -20.84 -2.85
C LEU A 22 9.23 -22.17 -3.17
N ASN A 23 7.91 -22.21 -3.00
CA ASN A 23 7.11 -23.42 -3.19
C ASN A 23 6.79 -23.71 -4.66
N TYR A 24 6.66 -22.68 -5.49
CA TYR A 24 6.11 -22.82 -6.85
C TYR A 24 7.07 -22.46 -8.00
N MET A 25 8.20 -21.79 -7.73
CA MET A 25 9.19 -21.50 -8.79
C MET A 25 10.18 -22.66 -9.00
N ASP A 26 10.66 -22.80 -10.23
CA ASP A 26 11.66 -23.81 -10.61
C ASP A 26 12.96 -23.65 -9.81
N LYS A 27 13.39 -24.74 -9.16
CA LYS A 27 14.58 -24.76 -8.29
C LYS A 27 15.87 -24.32 -8.99
N LYS A 28 15.94 -24.37 -10.34
CA LYS A 28 17.10 -23.90 -11.10
C LYS A 28 17.43 -22.42 -10.87
N TRP A 29 16.48 -21.63 -10.38
CA TRP A 29 16.68 -20.21 -10.09
C TRP A 29 17.45 -19.96 -8.79
N GLY A 30 17.49 -20.95 -7.87
CA GLY A 30 18.28 -20.89 -6.64
C GLY A 30 18.03 -19.63 -5.82
N ASP A 31 19.11 -18.92 -5.47
CA ASP A 31 19.05 -17.71 -4.64
C ASP A 31 18.40 -16.50 -5.32
N ARG A 32 18.07 -16.60 -6.61
CA ARG A 32 17.34 -15.54 -7.34
C ARG A 32 15.83 -15.58 -7.08
N ILE A 33 15.32 -16.62 -6.41
CA ILE A 33 13.91 -16.70 -6.04
C ILE A 33 13.61 -15.64 -4.96
N PRO A 34 12.62 -14.75 -5.18
CA PRO A 34 12.23 -13.74 -4.20
C PRO A 34 11.84 -14.34 -2.85
N ARG A 35 12.22 -13.66 -1.76
CA ARG A 35 11.87 -14.02 -0.37
C ARG A 35 11.23 -12.79 0.29
N GLY A 36 10.06 -12.95 0.88
CA GLY A 36 9.29 -11.82 1.44
C GLY A 36 9.66 -11.46 2.89
N GLU A 37 10.10 -10.22 3.14
CA GLU A 37 10.31 -9.56 4.44
C GLU A 37 9.66 -8.15 4.52
N TRP A 38 8.71 -7.98 5.42
CA TRP A 38 7.60 -7.00 5.46
C TRP A 38 7.96 -5.53 5.79
N PRO A 39 7.64 -4.53 4.93
CA PRO A 39 6.99 -3.27 5.34
C PRO A 39 5.52 -3.13 4.85
N THR A 40 4.83 -2.01 5.05
CA THR A 40 3.36 -1.96 4.85
C THR A 40 2.88 -1.46 3.48
N ASP A 41 3.78 -1.42 2.51
CA ASP A 41 3.46 -1.46 1.09
C ASP A 41 4.61 -2.28 0.44
N TYR A 42 4.78 -3.47 1.01
CA TYR A 42 5.81 -4.42 0.63
C TYR A 42 5.25 -5.45 -0.35
N PRO A 43 6.00 -5.84 -1.42
CA PRO A 43 7.42 -5.57 -1.68
C PRO A 43 7.69 -4.51 -2.75
N HIS A 44 6.90 -3.44 -2.84
CA HIS A 44 7.30 -2.33 -3.68
C HIS A 44 8.49 -1.60 -3.04
N ILE A 45 9.66 -1.70 -3.68
CA ILE A 45 10.95 -1.14 -3.23
C ILE A 45 10.88 0.38 -3.00
N ASP A 46 9.87 1.04 -3.56
CA ASP A 46 9.56 2.46 -3.47
C ASP A 46 8.58 2.83 -2.35
N SER A 47 8.13 1.87 -1.55
CA SER A 47 7.24 2.12 -0.42
C SER A 47 7.85 3.05 0.61
N LYS A 48 7.05 4.00 1.09
CA LYS A 48 7.46 4.98 2.12
C LYS A 48 7.03 4.60 3.53
N TRP A 49 6.69 3.34 3.81
CA TRP A 49 6.39 2.92 5.19
C TRP A 49 7.59 3.18 6.14
N PRO A 50 7.38 3.59 7.41
CA PRO A 50 6.11 3.95 8.08
C PRO A 50 5.66 5.40 7.93
N HIS A 51 6.30 6.14 7.02
CA HIS A 51 6.14 7.58 6.92
C HIS A 51 5.25 8.04 5.77
N ALA A 52 4.73 7.12 4.95
CA ALA A 52 3.93 7.40 3.75
C ALA A 52 2.80 8.41 4.02
N LEU A 53 1.98 8.19 5.05
CA LEU A 53 0.88 9.09 5.39
C LEU A 53 1.37 10.47 5.84
N ASN A 54 2.47 10.54 6.60
CA ASN A 54 3.03 11.81 7.05
C ASN A 54 3.60 12.62 5.89
N SER A 55 4.30 11.94 4.99
CA SER A 55 4.85 12.56 3.78
C SER A 55 3.74 13.07 2.86
N PHE A 56 2.66 12.31 2.69
CA PHE A 56 1.51 12.72 1.88
C PHE A 56 0.83 13.97 2.46
N LEU A 57 0.54 13.97 3.76
CA LEU A 57 -0.12 15.10 4.43
C LEU A 57 0.75 16.38 4.48
N ALA A 58 2.06 16.24 4.33
CA ALA A 58 3.00 17.36 4.31
C ALA A 58 3.20 18.00 2.92
N ILE A 59 2.55 17.49 1.86
CA ILE A 59 2.65 18.05 0.50
C ILE A 59 2.07 19.48 0.51
N LYS A 60 2.93 20.47 0.27
CA LYS A 60 2.52 21.87 0.18
C LYS A 60 1.63 22.10 -1.04
N GLY A 61 0.53 22.83 -0.83
CA GLY A 61 -0.42 23.18 -1.91
C GLY A 61 -1.52 22.15 -2.15
N LEU A 62 -1.51 21.00 -1.46
CA LEU A 62 -2.62 20.05 -1.47
C LEU A 62 -3.60 20.40 -0.35
N ASP A 63 -4.82 20.78 -0.69
CA ASP A 63 -5.85 21.13 0.28
C ASP A 63 -6.50 19.90 0.93
N GLN A 64 -7.20 20.12 2.05
CA GLN A 64 -7.84 19.04 2.81
C GLN A 64 -8.93 18.31 2.00
N VAL A 65 -9.64 19.03 1.12
CA VAL A 65 -10.67 18.42 0.26
C VAL A 65 -10.03 17.41 -0.70
N SER A 66 -8.91 17.77 -1.31
CA SER A 66 -8.17 16.88 -2.19
C SER A 66 -7.55 15.72 -1.42
N GLN A 67 -6.99 15.96 -0.23
CA GLN A 67 -6.47 14.91 0.64
C GLN A 67 -7.56 13.89 0.99
N GLN A 68 -8.76 14.33 1.36
CA GLN A 68 -9.89 13.46 1.68
C GLN A 68 -10.35 12.64 0.47
N LYS A 69 -10.44 13.26 -0.71
CA LYS A 69 -10.78 12.54 -1.95
C LYS A 69 -9.76 11.47 -2.33
N ILE A 70 -8.47 11.79 -2.18
CA ILE A 70 -7.37 10.89 -2.53
C ILE A 70 -7.26 9.75 -1.51
N LEU A 71 -7.33 10.06 -0.22
CA LEU A 71 -7.15 9.07 0.84
C LEU A 71 -8.37 8.20 1.07
N TRP A 72 -9.58 8.65 0.76
CA TRP A 72 -10.80 7.92 1.14
C TRP A 72 -11.89 7.96 0.08
N ASP A 73 -12.45 9.13 -0.24
CA ASP A 73 -13.75 9.19 -0.92
C ASP A 73 -13.75 8.48 -2.28
N ASN A 74 -12.66 8.59 -3.05
CA ASN A 74 -12.54 7.90 -4.33
C ASN A 74 -12.46 6.38 -4.16
N CYS A 75 -11.64 5.91 -3.23
CA CYS A 75 -11.46 4.47 -2.99
C CYS A 75 -12.73 3.84 -2.38
N ALA A 76 -13.35 4.51 -1.41
CA ALA A 76 -14.62 4.09 -0.83
C ALA A 76 -15.71 3.96 -1.91
N ARG A 77 -15.83 4.97 -2.79
CA ARG A 77 -16.74 4.94 -3.95
C ARG A 77 -16.41 3.81 -4.93
N LEU A 78 -15.13 3.54 -5.21
CA LEU A 78 -14.71 2.46 -6.10
C LEU A 78 -15.19 1.09 -5.60
N TYR A 79 -15.10 0.84 -4.30
CA TYR A 79 -15.50 -0.44 -3.69
C TYR A 79 -16.95 -0.47 -3.19
N GLY A 80 -17.75 0.56 -3.48
CA GLY A 80 -19.14 0.64 -3.00
C GLY A 80 -19.26 0.71 -1.48
N LEU A 81 -18.22 1.16 -0.79
CA LEU A 81 -18.25 1.44 0.63
C LEU A 81 -18.99 2.77 0.79
N ASN A 82 -20.22 2.73 1.31
CA ASN A 82 -20.98 3.93 1.62
C ASN A 82 -20.24 4.70 2.73
N PRO A 83 -19.69 5.90 2.44
CA PRO A 83 -19.06 6.73 3.45
C PRO A 83 -20.08 7.39 4.38
#